data_AF-A0A841D954-F1
#
_entry.id   AF-A0A841D954-F1
#
_cell.length_a   1.000
_cell.length_b   1.000
_cell.length_c   1.000
_cell.angle_alpha   90.00
_cell.angle_beta   90.00
_cell.angle_gamma   90.00
#
_symmetry.space_group_name_H-M   'P 1'
#
loop_
_entity.id
_entity.type
_entity.pdbx_description
1 polymer ?
#
loop_
_entity_poly.entity_id
_entity_poly.type
_entity_poly.pdbx_seq_one_letter_code
_entity_poly.pdbx_strand_id
1 'polypeptide(L)'
;MKAGRPVRRLFPRRPSRSSVLEQSRAGRRTGYGLASRASTAILLDTIMTAQVLPVVPHGVDPLDAWDLDEIRSRYDGFATGWERWLERARAGTIGAAEALRARTGLVYAWLHFPSLDPDLPAELLPAGWPRRRAYEIFAELYDALGPLAGIRVRQIVAGFSPELAPLVRHHTHRGA
;
A
#
# COMPACT_ATOMS: atom_id res chain seq x y z
N MET A 1 28.72 31.94 23.48
CA MET A 1 28.07 32.78 22.45
C MET A 1 28.91 32.77 21.17
N LYS A 2 28.47 32.06 20.12
CA LYS A 2 28.94 32.25 18.74
C LYS A 2 27.74 32.06 17.80
N ALA A 3 27.53 33.07 16.96
CA ALA A 3 26.35 33.26 16.11
C ALA A 3 26.29 32.27 14.93
N GLY A 4 25.08 31.79 14.63
CA GLY A 4 24.79 30.89 13.51
C GLY A 4 24.84 31.58 12.15
N ARG A 5 25.34 30.86 11.14
CA ARG A 5 25.35 31.29 9.73
C ARG A 5 23.95 31.15 9.11
N PRO A 6 23.48 32.09 8.27
CA PRO A 6 22.18 32.00 7.62
C PRO A 6 22.21 31.03 6.43
N VAL A 7 21.21 30.14 6.38
CA VAL A 7 20.97 29.23 5.25
C VAL A 7 20.33 29.99 4.09
N ARG A 8 20.98 29.97 2.92
CA ARG A 8 20.47 30.54 1.65
C ARG A 8 19.21 29.77 1.21
N ARG A 9 18.13 30.51 0.94
CA ARG A 9 16.90 29.99 0.32
C ARG A 9 17.17 29.53 -1.11
N LEU A 10 17.00 28.23 -1.37
CA LEU A 10 17.17 27.59 -2.67
C LEU A 10 15.79 27.24 -3.27
N PHE A 11 14.91 28.23 -3.44
CA PHE A 11 13.66 28.05 -4.18
C PHE A 11 13.33 29.33 -4.96
N PRO A 12 13.11 29.26 -6.29
CA PRO A 12 12.72 30.42 -7.07
C PRO A 12 11.32 30.90 -6.67
N ARG A 13 11.12 32.22 -6.62
CA ARG A 13 9.82 32.85 -6.36
C ARG A 13 8.85 32.52 -7.50
N ARG A 14 7.63 32.08 -7.15
CA ARG A 14 6.53 31.87 -8.10
C ARG A 14 6.23 33.16 -8.86
N PRO A 15 6.10 33.13 -10.20
CA PRO A 15 5.60 34.27 -10.96
C PRO A 15 4.11 34.52 -10.65
N SER A 16 3.71 35.80 -10.68
CA SER A 16 2.35 36.24 -10.38
C SER A 16 1.36 35.88 -11.51
N ARG A 17 0.08 35.70 -11.11
CA ARG A 17 -1.06 35.12 -11.86
C ARG A 17 -1.37 35.71 -13.23
N SER A 18 -0.84 36.87 -13.60
CA SER A 18 -1.31 37.59 -14.79
C SER A 18 -0.68 37.14 -16.11
N SER A 19 0.48 36.46 -16.11
CA SER A 19 1.21 36.19 -17.37
C SER A 19 0.86 34.85 -18.05
N VAL A 20 0.06 33.99 -17.42
CA VAL A 20 -0.22 32.63 -17.94
C VAL A 20 -1.49 32.57 -18.79
N LEU A 21 -2.38 33.56 -18.67
CA LEU A 21 -3.67 33.56 -19.38
C LEU A 21 -3.58 33.91 -20.87
N GLU A 22 -2.46 34.46 -21.35
CA GLU A 22 -2.39 35.03 -22.70
C GLU A 22 -1.91 34.04 -23.78
N GLN A 23 -1.33 32.88 -23.41
CA GLN A 23 -0.74 31.95 -24.38
C GLN A 23 -1.69 30.85 -24.93
N SER A 24 -2.93 30.71 -24.41
CA SER A 24 -3.88 29.67 -24.87
C SER A 24 -4.76 30.08 -26.05
N ARG A 25 -4.44 31.15 -26.78
CA ARG A 25 -5.20 31.64 -27.94
C ARG A 25 -4.44 31.48 -29.28
N ALA A 26 -3.85 30.33 -29.56
CA ALA A 26 -3.45 30.01 -30.94
C ALA A 26 -3.17 28.51 -31.13
N GLY A 27 -3.91 27.82 -32.00
CA GLY A 27 -3.48 26.49 -32.44
C GLY A 27 -4.51 25.55 -33.06
N ARG A 28 -5.10 25.97 -34.19
CA ARG A 28 -5.66 25.19 -35.33
C ARG A 28 -6.37 23.83 -35.10
N ARG A 29 -7.63 23.83 -35.58
CA ARG A 29 -8.50 22.69 -35.91
C ARG A 29 -7.80 21.62 -36.73
N THR A 30 -7.83 20.37 -36.26
CA THR A 30 -7.80 19.17 -37.10
C THR A 30 -8.94 18.27 -36.64
N GLY A 31 -9.78 17.83 -37.57
CA GLY A 31 -11.05 17.19 -37.29
C GLY A 31 -10.91 15.76 -36.78
N TYR A 32 -11.14 15.56 -35.49
CA TYR A 32 -11.73 14.35 -34.93
C TYR A 32 -12.77 14.80 -33.92
N GLY A 33 -14.03 14.43 -34.13
CA GLY A 33 -15.14 14.76 -33.25
C GLY A 33 -15.06 13.98 -31.94
N LEU A 34 -14.14 14.37 -31.06
CA LEU A 34 -14.19 14.04 -29.64
C LEU A 34 -14.93 15.19 -28.95
N ALA A 35 -16.18 14.98 -28.60
CA ALA A 35 -16.91 15.89 -27.73
C ALA A 35 -16.37 15.72 -26.29
N SER A 36 -15.21 16.31 -26.01
CA SER A 36 -14.68 16.44 -24.67
C SER A 36 -15.32 17.65 -24.00
N ARG A 37 -16.25 17.41 -23.07
CA ARG A 37 -16.66 18.40 -22.07
C ARG A 37 -15.79 18.20 -20.83
N ALA A 38 -14.61 18.80 -20.83
CA ALA A 38 -13.78 18.91 -19.64
C ALA A 38 -14.20 20.17 -18.87
N SER A 39 -14.95 20.00 -17.77
CA SER A 39 -15.04 21.03 -16.73
C SER A 39 -14.07 20.61 -15.62
N THR A 40 -13.00 21.38 -15.44
CA THR A 40 -11.89 21.05 -14.55
C THR A 40 -11.90 21.93 -13.31
N ALA A 41 -12.03 21.30 -12.15
CA ALA A 41 -11.32 21.63 -10.93
C ALA A 41 -11.03 20.27 -10.28
N ILE A 42 -9.80 19.94 -9.90
CA ILE A 42 -9.27 20.23 -8.56
C ILE A 42 -7.75 19.91 -8.57
N LEU A 43 -6.98 20.57 -7.70
CA LEU A 43 -5.57 20.28 -7.45
C LEU A 43 -5.40 18.77 -7.07
N LEU A 44 -4.70 18.00 -7.92
CA LEU A 44 -4.45 16.54 -7.83
C LEU A 44 -5.67 15.59 -7.96
N ASP A 45 -6.74 16.01 -8.64
CA ASP A 45 -7.99 15.24 -8.76
C ASP A 45 -8.30 14.86 -10.21
N THR A 46 -7.39 14.13 -10.86
CA THR A 46 -7.69 13.54 -12.18
C THR A 46 -8.09 12.09 -12.00
N ILE A 47 -9.39 11.86 -11.79
CA ILE A 47 -9.99 10.53 -11.94
C ILE A 47 -10.26 10.35 -13.43
N MET A 48 -9.52 9.46 -14.09
CA MET A 48 -9.89 9.00 -15.42
C MET A 48 -10.83 7.80 -15.25
N THR A 49 -12.07 7.94 -15.69
CA THR A 49 -13.00 6.83 -15.78
C THR A 49 -12.93 6.26 -17.20
N ALA A 50 -12.81 4.95 -17.30
CA ALA A 50 -12.94 4.21 -18.56
C ALA A 50 -14.00 3.13 -18.35
N GLN A 51 -14.88 2.95 -19.33
CA GLN A 51 -15.79 1.81 -19.37
C GLN A 51 -15.31 0.92 -20.50
N VAL A 52 -15.14 -0.37 -20.22
CA VAL A 52 -14.92 -1.37 -21.26
C VAL A 52 -16.25 -1.53 -21.99
N LEU A 53 -16.35 -1.00 -23.20
CA LEU A 53 -17.46 -1.29 -24.09
C LEU A 53 -17.30 -2.73 -24.62
N PRO A 54 -18.38 -3.47 -24.87
CA PRO A 54 -18.33 -4.87 -25.32
C PRO A 54 -17.60 -5.09 -26.66
N VAL A 55 -17.25 -4.01 -27.36
CA VAL A 55 -16.35 -4.03 -28.50
C VAL A 55 -15.01 -3.47 -28.03
N VAL A 56 -14.09 -4.36 -27.65
CA VAL A 56 -12.68 -4.01 -27.42
C VAL A 56 -12.09 -3.60 -28.78
N PRO A 57 -11.84 -2.31 -29.04
CA PRO A 57 -11.09 -1.93 -30.23
C PRO A 57 -9.71 -2.53 -30.00
N HIS A 58 -9.27 -3.44 -30.88
CA HIS A 58 -7.96 -4.12 -30.87
C HIS A 58 -7.85 -5.46 -30.13
N GLY A 59 -8.91 -6.01 -29.53
CA GLY A 59 -8.94 -7.42 -29.08
C GLY A 59 -8.01 -7.81 -27.93
N VAL A 60 -7.53 -6.85 -27.13
CA VAL A 60 -6.74 -7.10 -25.91
C VAL A 60 -7.63 -6.85 -24.70
N ASP A 61 -7.72 -7.82 -23.79
CA ASP A 61 -8.44 -7.65 -22.52
C ASP A 61 -7.59 -6.75 -21.61
N PRO A 62 -8.13 -5.66 -21.01
CA PRO A 62 -7.39 -4.85 -20.04
C PRO A 62 -6.74 -5.66 -18.90
N LEU A 63 -7.28 -6.84 -18.57
CA LEU A 63 -6.71 -7.74 -17.58
C LEU A 63 -5.37 -8.35 -18.01
N ASP A 64 -5.11 -8.46 -19.31
CA ASP A 64 -3.85 -9.00 -19.86
C ASP A 64 -2.64 -8.10 -19.54
N ALA A 65 -2.85 -6.89 -19.02
CA ALA A 65 -1.78 -6.01 -18.53
C ALA A 65 -1.10 -6.53 -17.26
N TRP A 66 -1.68 -7.54 -16.58
CA TRP A 66 -1.15 -8.14 -15.36
C TRP A 66 -1.14 -9.65 -15.42
N ASP A 67 -0.10 -10.27 -14.86
CA ASP A 67 -0.04 -11.71 -14.66
C ASP A 67 -0.88 -12.10 -13.43
N LEU A 68 -2.19 -12.26 -13.63
CA LEU A 68 -3.13 -12.62 -12.56
C LEU A 68 -2.84 -14.01 -11.97
N ASP A 69 -2.25 -14.91 -12.74
CA ASP A 69 -1.88 -16.24 -12.26
C ASP A 69 -0.67 -16.18 -11.33
N GLU A 70 0.34 -15.36 -11.64
CA GLU A 70 1.44 -15.08 -10.72
C GLU A 70 0.90 -14.46 -9.43
N ILE A 71 0.05 -13.44 -9.52
CA ILE A 71 -0.50 -12.75 -8.34
C ILE A 71 -1.27 -13.73 -7.45
N ARG A 72 -2.14 -14.57 -8.04
CA ARG A 72 -2.86 -15.63 -7.34
C ARG A 72 -1.90 -16.57 -6.63
N SER A 73 -0.89 -17.09 -7.34
CA SER A 73 0.11 -18.01 -6.78
C SER A 73 0.83 -17.41 -5.58
N ARG A 74 1.16 -16.11 -5.62
CA ARG A 74 1.82 -15.39 -4.53
C ARG A 74 0.93 -15.28 -3.30
N TYR A 75 -0.36 -14.98 -3.48
CA TYR A 75 -1.33 -14.96 -2.37
C TYR A 75 -1.57 -16.34 -1.76
N ASP A 76 -1.73 -17.37 -2.59
CA ASP A 76 -1.93 -18.75 -2.12
C ASP A 76 -0.69 -19.25 -1.36
N GLY A 77 0.51 -19.02 -1.91
CA GLY A 77 1.77 -19.33 -1.24
C GLY A 77 1.95 -18.59 0.08
N PHE A 78 1.55 -17.31 0.13
CA PHE A 78 1.52 -16.55 1.38
C PHE A 78 0.56 -17.19 2.40
N ALA A 79 -0.69 -17.45 2.01
CA ALA A 79 -1.70 -18.02 2.89
C ALA A 79 -1.24 -19.36 3.47
N THR A 80 -0.84 -20.31 2.63
CA THR A 80 -0.35 -21.63 3.06
C THR A 80 0.90 -21.52 3.93
N GLY A 81 1.84 -20.62 3.60
CA GLY A 81 3.08 -20.45 4.37
C GLY A 81 2.87 -19.96 5.80
N TRP A 82 1.81 -19.18 6.03
CA TRP A 82 1.48 -18.55 7.31
C TRP A 82 0.36 -19.25 8.10
N GLU A 83 -0.44 -20.13 7.48
CA GLU A 83 -1.45 -20.94 8.18
C GLU A 83 -0.85 -21.77 9.31
N ARG A 84 0.28 -22.44 9.08
CA ARG A 84 1.01 -23.18 10.12
C ARG A 84 1.41 -22.32 11.31
N TRP A 85 1.71 -21.03 11.08
CA TRP A 85 2.07 -20.10 12.15
C TRP A 85 0.84 -19.69 12.95
N LEU A 86 -0.30 -19.55 12.27
CA LEU A 86 -1.57 -19.26 12.90
C LEU A 86 -2.04 -20.40 13.81
N GLU A 87 -1.90 -21.65 13.36
CA GLU A 87 -2.16 -22.84 14.20
C GLU A 87 -1.28 -22.84 15.46
N ARG A 88 0.02 -22.59 15.30
CA ARG A 88 0.96 -22.50 16.43
C ARG A 88 0.62 -21.37 17.40
N ALA A 89 0.21 -20.21 16.88
CA ALA A 89 -0.23 -19.07 17.67
C ALA A 89 -1.49 -19.41 18.47
N ARG A 90 -2.49 -20.03 17.83
CA ARG A 90 -3.73 -20.51 18.48
C ARG A 90 -3.45 -21.56 19.56
N ALA A 91 -2.48 -22.44 19.34
CA ALA A 91 -2.04 -23.43 20.30
C ALA A 91 -1.17 -22.85 21.45
N GLY A 92 -0.82 -21.55 21.42
CA GLY A 92 0.01 -20.93 22.46
C GLY A 92 1.46 -21.43 22.49
N THR A 93 1.96 -22.00 21.39
CA THR A 93 3.28 -22.65 21.31
C THR A 93 4.42 -21.74 20.86
N ILE A 94 4.14 -20.43 20.70
CA ILE A 94 5.11 -19.45 20.21
C ILE A 94 5.69 -18.67 21.39
N GLY A 95 7.02 -18.65 21.50
CA GLY A 95 7.73 -17.84 22.50
C GLY A 95 7.90 -16.37 22.08
N ALA A 96 8.15 -15.47 23.04
CA ALA A 96 8.27 -14.03 22.78
C ALA A 96 9.33 -13.65 21.71
N ALA A 97 10.51 -14.27 21.73
CA ALA A 97 11.56 -14.01 20.75
C ALA A 97 11.18 -14.48 19.34
N GLU A 98 10.48 -15.60 19.27
CA GLU A 98 9.99 -16.14 18.00
C GLU A 98 8.84 -15.29 17.45
N ALA A 99 7.91 -14.87 18.31
CA ALA A 99 6.81 -13.99 17.92
C ALA A 99 7.31 -12.67 17.32
N LEU A 100 8.36 -12.07 17.88
CA LEU A 100 8.96 -10.87 17.29
C LEU A 100 9.49 -11.13 15.88
N ARG A 101 10.26 -12.20 15.67
CA ARG A 101 10.80 -12.54 14.34
C ARG A 101 9.68 -12.83 13.34
N ALA A 102 8.70 -13.66 13.73
CA ALA A 102 7.58 -14.04 12.89
C ALA A 102 6.74 -12.83 12.50
N ARG A 103 6.43 -11.94 13.45
CA ARG A 103 5.62 -10.74 13.18
C ARG A 103 6.33 -9.76 12.25
N THR A 104 7.64 -9.58 12.39
CA THR A 104 8.43 -8.78 11.45
C THR A 104 8.47 -9.41 10.06
N GLY A 105 8.70 -10.73 9.98
CA GLY A 105 8.70 -11.46 8.71
C GLY A 105 7.35 -11.44 8.00
N LEU A 106 6.25 -11.51 8.76
CA LEU A 106 4.89 -11.43 8.26
C LEU A 106 4.61 -10.08 7.60
N VAL A 107 4.96 -8.98 8.27
CA VAL A 107 4.84 -7.62 7.71
C VAL A 107 5.72 -7.48 6.47
N TYR A 108 6.97 -7.93 6.54
CA TYR A 108 7.88 -7.86 5.40
C TYR A 108 7.32 -8.60 4.18
N ALA A 109 6.79 -9.82 4.36
CA ALA A 109 6.16 -10.57 3.29
C ALA A 109 4.94 -9.83 2.71
N TRP A 110 4.09 -9.25 3.57
CA TRP A 110 2.90 -8.50 3.14
C TRP A 110 3.23 -7.25 2.31
N LEU A 111 4.33 -6.56 2.63
CA LEU A 111 4.75 -5.33 1.93
C LEU A 111 5.13 -5.53 0.46
N HIS A 112 5.24 -6.76 -0.03
CA HIS A 112 5.51 -7.04 -1.44
C HIS A 112 4.25 -6.95 -2.33
N PHE A 113 3.05 -7.07 -1.75
CA PHE A 113 1.82 -7.07 -2.52
C PHE A 113 1.49 -5.74 -3.21
N PRO A 114 1.68 -4.54 -2.61
CA PRO A 114 1.36 -3.28 -3.30
C PRO A 114 2.12 -3.02 -4.60
N SER A 115 3.32 -3.59 -4.75
CA SER A 115 4.08 -3.50 -6.01
C SER A 115 3.69 -4.55 -7.05
N LEU A 116 2.96 -5.59 -6.63
CA LEU A 116 2.63 -6.76 -7.45
C LEU A 116 1.15 -6.75 -7.87
N ASP A 117 0.25 -6.43 -6.95
CA ASP A 117 -1.20 -6.44 -7.15
C ASP A 117 -1.70 -5.03 -7.52
N PRO A 118 -2.32 -4.84 -8.70
CA PRO A 118 -2.92 -3.57 -9.13
C PRO A 118 -4.16 -3.12 -8.34
N ASP A 119 -4.62 -3.91 -7.37
CA ASP A 119 -5.84 -3.68 -6.58
C ASP A 119 -7.09 -3.49 -7.44
N LEU A 120 -7.23 -4.34 -8.47
CA LEU A 120 -8.40 -4.32 -9.35
C LEU A 120 -9.71 -4.53 -8.56
N PRO A 121 -10.82 -3.91 -9.00
CA PRO A 121 -12.16 -4.17 -8.49
C PRO A 121 -12.51 -5.66 -8.51
N ALA A 122 -13.25 -6.12 -7.49
CA ALA A 122 -13.57 -7.52 -7.31
C ALA A 122 -14.39 -8.11 -8.47
N GLU A 123 -15.18 -7.29 -9.17
CA GLU A 123 -16.01 -7.70 -10.30
C GLU A 123 -15.19 -8.08 -11.53
N LEU A 124 -13.93 -7.63 -11.61
CA LEU A 124 -13.01 -7.94 -12.70
C LEU A 124 -12.12 -9.14 -12.40
N LEU A 125 -12.08 -9.59 -11.14
CA LEU A 125 -11.20 -10.67 -10.72
C LEU A 125 -11.84 -12.03 -10.95
N PRO A 126 -11.05 -13.07 -11.29
CA PRO A 126 -11.57 -14.43 -11.39
C PRO A 126 -12.21 -14.88 -10.07
N ALA A 127 -13.22 -15.75 -10.17
CA ALA A 127 -13.86 -16.36 -9.01
C ALA A 127 -12.83 -17.00 -8.05
N GLY A 128 -13.12 -16.93 -6.74
CA GLY A 128 -12.25 -17.47 -5.71
C GLY A 128 -10.89 -16.76 -5.61
N TRP A 129 -10.85 -15.45 -5.85
CA TRP A 129 -9.61 -14.67 -5.71
C TRP A 129 -9.08 -14.69 -4.26
N PRO A 130 -7.79 -15.01 -4.04
CA PRO A 130 -7.26 -15.34 -2.71
C PRO A 130 -6.93 -14.14 -1.81
N ARG A 131 -6.94 -12.91 -2.34
CA ARG A 131 -6.53 -11.67 -1.63
C ARG A 131 -7.15 -11.56 -0.23
N ARG A 132 -8.47 -11.76 -0.12
CA ARG A 132 -9.18 -11.64 1.16
C ARG A 132 -8.73 -12.68 2.19
N ARG A 133 -8.60 -13.95 1.78
CA ARG A 133 -8.14 -15.04 2.67
C ARG A 133 -6.72 -14.75 3.18
N ALA A 134 -5.83 -14.33 2.30
CA ALA A 134 -4.46 -13.97 2.68
C ALA A 134 -4.43 -12.82 3.69
N TYR A 135 -5.27 -11.79 3.48
CA TYR A 135 -5.41 -10.68 4.40
C TYR A 135 -5.98 -11.10 5.77
N GLU A 136 -6.97 -11.98 5.80
CA GLU A 136 -7.53 -12.50 7.05
C GLU A 136 -6.48 -13.24 7.88
N ILE A 137 -5.66 -14.09 7.23
CA ILE A 137 -4.52 -14.77 7.87
C ILE A 137 -3.50 -13.76 8.38
N PHE A 138 -3.15 -12.77 7.56
CA PHE A 138 -2.22 -11.70 7.95
C PHE A 138 -2.71 -10.95 9.20
N ALA A 139 -3.94 -10.45 9.17
CA ALA A 139 -4.51 -9.66 10.24
C ALA A 139 -4.62 -10.47 11.54
N GLU A 140 -5.14 -11.70 11.47
CA GLU A 140 -5.29 -12.56 12.64
C GLU A 140 -3.92 -12.91 13.26
N LEU A 141 -2.95 -13.31 12.44
CA LEU A 141 -1.63 -13.67 12.92
C LEU A 141 -0.86 -12.46 13.46
N TYR A 142 -0.96 -11.31 12.79
CA TYR A 142 -0.32 -10.07 13.23
C TYR A 142 -0.79 -9.64 14.64
N ASP A 143 -2.08 -9.78 14.89
CA ASP A 143 -2.71 -9.49 16.18
C ASP A 143 -2.31 -10.51 17.24
N ALA A 144 -2.38 -11.80 16.92
CA ALA A 144 -2.00 -12.88 17.83
C ALA A 144 -0.54 -12.78 18.29
N LEU A 145 0.38 -12.39 17.40
CA LEU A 145 1.80 -12.25 17.72
C LEU A 145 2.13 -10.95 18.46
N GLY A 146 1.26 -9.93 18.41
CA GLY A 146 1.50 -8.58 18.93
C GLY A 146 1.93 -8.54 20.40
N PRO A 147 1.18 -9.13 21.34
CA PRO A 147 1.52 -9.12 22.75
C PRO A 147 2.90 -9.74 23.06
N LEU A 148 3.18 -10.91 22.49
CA LEU A 148 4.43 -11.64 22.69
C LEU A 148 5.64 -10.92 22.07
N ALA A 149 5.47 -10.40 20.85
CA ALA A 149 6.49 -9.57 20.22
C ALA A 149 6.78 -8.33 21.08
N GLY A 150 5.75 -7.68 21.62
CA GLY A 150 5.88 -6.54 22.53
C GLY A 150 6.67 -6.86 23.79
N ILE A 151 6.49 -8.05 24.38
CA ILE A 151 7.32 -8.52 25.51
C ILE A 151 8.79 -8.59 25.11
N ARG A 152 9.10 -9.20 23.96
CA ARG A 152 10.49 -9.31 23.52
C ARG A 152 11.12 -7.95 23.24
N VAL A 153 10.39 -7.04 22.60
CA VAL A 153 10.87 -5.67 22.35
C VAL A 153 11.16 -4.97 23.67
N ARG A 154 10.28 -5.08 24.68
CA ARG A 154 10.54 -4.53 26.02
C ARG A 154 11.83 -5.07 26.64
N GLN A 155 12.05 -6.38 26.57
CA GLN A 155 13.29 -7.00 27.10
C GLN A 155 14.54 -6.47 26.40
N ILE A 156 14.48 -6.30 25.08
CA ILE A 156 15.59 -5.74 24.30
C ILE A 156 15.85 -4.29 24.72
N VAL A 157 14.80 -3.44 24.71
CA VAL A 157 14.91 -2.03 25.10
C VAL A 157 15.44 -1.88 26.51
N ALA A 158 14.94 -2.67 27.47
CA ALA A 158 15.40 -2.62 28.85
C ALA A 158 16.91 -2.93 29.02
N GLY A 159 17.50 -3.71 28.12
CA GLY A 159 18.93 -3.99 28.13
C GLY A 159 19.82 -2.80 27.73
N PHE A 160 19.25 -1.78 27.06
CA PHE A 160 19.97 -0.58 26.61
C PHE A 160 19.50 0.71 27.29
N SER A 161 18.21 0.79 27.60
CA SER A 161 17.55 1.97 28.18
C SER A 161 16.30 1.53 28.97
N PRO A 162 16.46 1.20 30.26
CA PRO A 162 15.36 0.73 31.13
C PRO A 162 14.16 1.68 31.19
N GLU A 163 14.41 2.99 31.17
CA GLU A 163 13.41 4.04 31.25
C GLU A 163 12.46 4.08 30.03
N LEU A 164 12.90 3.58 28.87
CA LEU A 164 12.09 3.52 27.66
C LEU A 164 11.27 2.22 27.54
N ALA A 165 11.62 1.16 28.28
CA ALA A 165 10.92 -0.12 28.19
C ALA A 165 9.41 -0.03 28.48
N PRO A 166 8.93 0.76 29.46
CA PRO A 166 7.49 0.94 29.70
C PRO A 166 6.73 1.61 28.55
N LEU A 167 7.42 2.27 27.60
CA LEU A 167 6.81 2.96 26.47
C LEU A 167 6.47 2.04 25.29
N VAL A 168 6.99 0.82 25.26
CA VAL A 168 6.74 -0.12 24.17
C VAL A 168 5.25 -0.47 24.10
N ARG A 169 4.67 -0.27 22.92
CA ARG A 169 3.30 -0.66 22.58
C ARG A 169 3.35 -1.60 21.38
N HIS A 170 2.32 -2.41 21.23
CA HIS A 170 2.04 -3.09 19.97
C HIS A 170 0.70 -2.56 19.46
N HIS A 171 0.56 -2.54 18.14
CA HIS A 171 -0.68 -2.16 17.45
C HIS A 171 -1.37 -3.39 16.91
N THR A 172 -2.68 -3.36 16.83
CA THR A 172 -3.47 -4.42 16.20
C THR A 172 -4.04 -3.95 14.87
N HIS A 173 -4.27 -4.88 13.96
CA HIS A 173 -4.89 -4.67 12.68
C HIS A 173 -6.41 -4.54 12.80
N ARG A 174 -7.03 -5.27 13.76
CA ARG A 174 -8.47 -5.16 14.07
C ARG A 174 -8.79 -4.04 15.08
N GLY A 175 -7.95 -3.02 15.17
CA GLY A 175 -8.10 -1.92 16.14
C GLY A 175 -7.65 -0.57 15.59
N ALA A 176 -8.52 0.05 14.80
CA ALA A 176 -8.73 1.48 14.67
C ALA A 176 -10.24 1.73 14.61
#